data_AF-A0A419DFW9-F1
#
_entry.id   AF-A0A419DFW9-F1
#
_cell.length_a   1.000
_cell.length_b   1.000
_cell.length_c   1.000
_cell.angle_alpha   90.00
_cell.angle_beta   90.00
_cell.angle_gamma   90.00
#
_symmetry.space_group_name_H-M   'P 1'
#
loop_
_entity.id
_entity.type
_entity.pdbx_description
1 polymer ?
#
loop_
_entity_poly.entity_id
_entity_poly.type
_entity_poly.pdbx_seq_one_letter_code
_entity_poly.pdbx_strand_id
1 'polypeptide(L)' 'MNIFKSYTFTWWQAGILKASVVCIGIAIGANWPEVFAKYTMALIVVAVVLGIYLAVISFKK' A
#
# COMPACT_ATOMS: atom_id res chain seq x y z
N MET A 1 11.97 -7.96 18.01
CA MET A 1 11.54 -7.43 16.71
C MET A 1 11.87 -8.47 15.66
N ASN A 2 10.94 -9.38 15.35
CA ASN A 2 11.23 -10.54 14.50
C ASN A 2 10.62 -10.28 13.11
N ILE A 3 11.45 -9.78 12.20
CA ILE A 3 11.08 -9.38 10.83
C ILE A 3 10.62 -10.56 9.95
N PHE A 4 10.91 -11.80 10.35
CA PHE A 4 10.52 -13.02 9.64
C PHE A 4 9.37 -13.78 10.33
N LYS A 5 8.57 -13.12 11.17
CA LYS A 5 7.40 -13.74 11.79
C LYS A 5 6.26 -13.86 10.76
N SER A 6 5.56 -14.99 10.75
CA SER A 6 4.36 -15.14 9.92
C SER A 6 3.23 -14.24 10.42
N TYR A 7 2.68 -13.42 9.53
CA TYR A 7 1.55 -12.53 9.83
C TYR A 7 0.27 -13.10 9.21
N THR A 8 -0.77 -13.28 10.03
CA THR A 8 -2.11 -13.64 9.55
C THR A 8 -2.96 -12.39 9.49
N PHE A 9 -3.19 -11.89 8.26
CA PHE A 9 -4.04 -10.74 8.02
C PHE A 9 -5.51 -11.13 8.00
N THR A 10 -6.37 -10.28 8.55
CA THR A 10 -7.83 -10.42 8.36
C THR A 10 -8.23 -10.03 6.94
N TRP A 11 -9.43 -10.43 6.49
CA TRP A 11 -9.92 -10.14 5.13
C TRP A 11 -9.83 -8.65 4.76
N TRP A 12 -10.15 -7.76 5.70
CA TRP A 12 -10.04 -6.31 5.52
C TRP A 12 -8.59 -5.81 5.44
N GLN A 13 -7.69 -6.37 6.24
CA GLN A 13 -6.26 -6.02 6.19
C GLN A 13 -5.62 -6.50 4.88
N ALA A 14 -5.99 -7.69 4.40
CA ALA A 14 -5.58 -8.18 3.09
C ALA A 14 -6.14 -7.32 1.94
N GLY A 15 -7.38 -6.83 2.07
CA GLY A 15 -7.97 -5.87 1.13
C GLY A 15 -7.19 -4.56 1.06
N ILE A 16 -6.81 -4.01 2.22
CA ILE A 16 -5.99 -2.79 2.31
C ILE A 16 -4.60 -3.02 1.69
N LEU A 17 -4.00 -4.19 1.91
CA LEU A 17 -2.69 -4.53 1.35
C LEU A 17 -2.73 -4.62 -0.17
N LYS A 18 -3.78 -5.24 -0.71
CA LYS A 18 -4.01 -5.29 -2.16
C LYS A 18 -4.21 -3.88 -2.74
N ALA A 19 -5.02 -3.06 -2.09
CA ALA A 19 -5.25 -1.68 -2.52
C ALA A 19 -3.95 -0.85 -2.51
N SER A 20 -3.12 -0.96 -1.47
CA SER A 20 -1.84 -0.25 -1.42
C SER A 20 -0.88 -0.71 -2.53
N VAL A 21 -0.80 -2.02 -2.79
CA VAL A 21 0.04 -2.56 -3.86
C VAL A 21 -0.44 -2.10 -5.24
N VAL A 22 -1.75 -2.05 -5.48
CA VAL A 22 -2.32 -1.53 -6.74
C VAL A 22 -2.03 -0.03 -6.89
N CYS A 23 -2.20 0.78 -5.84
CA CYS A 23 -1.87 2.20 -5.89
C CYS A 23 -0.39 2.44 -6.20
N ILE A 24 0.52 1.66 -5.62
CA ILE A 24 1.96 1.73 -5.92
C ILE A 24 2.23 1.29 -7.36
N GLY A 25 1.63 0.19 -7.81
CA GLY A 25 1.77 -0.30 -9.18
C GLY A 25 1.30 0.74 -10.21
N ILE A 26 0.17 1.40 -9.95
CA ILE A 26 -0.32 2.51 -10.79
C ILE A 26 0.63 3.70 -10.70
N ALA A 27 1.13 4.08 -9.52
CA ALA A 27 2.05 5.21 -9.39
C ALA A 27 3.38 4.98 -10.14
N ILE A 28 3.92 3.75 -10.10
CA ILE A 28 5.13 3.37 -10.86
C ILE A 28 4.83 3.29 -12.36
N GLY A 29 3.68 2.69 -12.72
CA GLY A 29 3.21 2.59 -14.10
C GLY A 29 2.75 3.92 -14.72
N ALA A 30 2.40 4.91 -13.90
CA ALA A 30 1.98 6.25 -14.32
C ALA A 30 3.10 7.06 -14.97
N ASN A 31 4.35 6.59 -14.87
CA ASN A 31 5.45 7.12 -15.68
C ASN A 31 5.31 6.80 -17.19
N TRP A 32 4.34 5.95 -17.60
CA TRP A 32 4.10 5.60 -19.00
C TRP A 32 2.88 6.28 -19.67
N PRO A 33 1.78 6.68 -18.97
CA PRO A 33 0.71 7.47 -19.58
C PRO A 33 0.37 8.79 -18.84
N GLU A 34 0.21 9.86 -19.61
CA GLU A 34 -0.19 11.22 -19.17
C GLU A 34 -1.47 11.27 -18.33
N VAL A 35 -2.34 10.26 -18.44
CA VAL A 35 -3.63 10.16 -17.72
C VAL A 35 -3.45 10.04 -16.21
N PHE A 36 -2.46 9.27 -15.76
CA PHE A 36 -2.23 9.04 -14.33
C PHE A 36 -1.23 9.99 -13.71
N ALA A 37 -0.43 10.71 -14.52
CA ALA A 37 0.56 11.68 -14.08
C ALA A 37 -0.02 12.76 -13.12
N LYS A 38 -1.26 13.20 -13.37
CA LYS A 38 -1.96 14.18 -12.50
C LYS A 38 -2.35 13.62 -11.13
N TYR A 39 -2.54 12.30 -11.03
CA TYR A 39 -2.99 11.62 -9.82
C TYR A 39 -1.86 10.88 -9.09
N THR A 40 -0.65 10.82 -9.67
CA THR A 40 0.52 10.13 -9.11
C THR A 40 0.77 10.53 -7.66
N MET A 41 0.75 11.83 -7.35
CA MET A 41 1.01 12.31 -5.99
C MET A 41 -0.08 11.84 -5.00
N ALA A 42 -1.37 11.88 -5.40
CA ALA A 42 -2.47 11.40 -4.57
C ALA A 42 -2.40 9.87 -4.37
N LEU A 43 -2.06 9.11 -5.41
CA LEU A 43 -1.88 7.66 -5.35
C LEU A 43 -0.73 7.25 -4.42
N ILE A 44 0.38 7.99 -4.44
CA ILE A 44 1.51 7.77 -3.53
C ILE A 44 1.09 8.06 -2.09
N VAL A 45 0.39 9.17 -1.81
CA VAL A 45 -0.07 9.49 -0.45
C VAL A 45 -0.99 8.39 0.08
N VAL A 46 -1.96 7.95 -0.72
CA VAL A 46 -2.88 6.86 -0.33
C VAL A 46 -2.11 5.56 -0.07
N ALA A 47 -1.18 5.19 -0.95
CA ALA A 47 -0.33 4.03 -0.76
C ALA A 47 0.49 4.08 0.54
N VAL A 48 1.10 5.23 0.83
CA VAL A 48 1.91 5.43 2.03
C VAL A 48 1.04 5.35 3.30
N VAL A 49 -0.13 6.00 3.32
CA VAL A 49 -1.03 5.96 4.48
C VAL A 49 -1.53 4.55 4.76
N LEU A 50 -1.95 3.81 3.72
CA LEU A 50 -2.39 2.42 3.87
C LEU A 50 -1.25 1.49 4.28
N GLY A 51 -0.04 1.72 3.75
CA GLY A 51 1.17 0.98 4.13
C GLY A 51 1.57 1.21 5.58
N ILE A 52 1.55 2.46 6.06
CA ILE A 52 1.82 2.81 7.46
C ILE A 52 0.78 2.17 8.38
N TYR A 53 -0.51 2.24 8.03
CA TYR A 53 -1.57 1.62 8.82
C TYR A 53 -1.35 0.10 8.98
N LEU A 54 -1.02 -0.59 7.90
CA LEU A 54 -0.70 -2.02 7.95
C LEU A 54 0.57 -2.31 8.75
N ALA A 55 1.61 -1.49 8.62
CA ALA A 55 2.82 -1.63 9.41
C ALA A 55 2.51 -1.50 10.91
N VAL A 56 1.79 -0.45 11.32
CA VAL A 56 1.41 -0.23 12.73
C VAL A 56 0.57 -1.39 13.27
N ILE A 57 -0.40 -1.88 12.50
CA ILE A 57 -1.20 -3.04 12.90
C ILE A 57 -0.37 -4.30 13.03
N SER A 58 0.58 -4.51 12.12
CA SER A 58 1.46 -5.68 12.12
C SER A 58 2.44 -5.62 13.30
N PHE A 59 2.94 -4.43 13.65
CA PHE A 59 3.82 -4.21 14.81
C PHE A 59 3.10 -4.22 16.16
N LYS A 60 1.79 -3.95 16.19
CA LYS A 60 0.97 -4.05 17.41
C LYS A 60 0.60 -5.49 17.79
N LYS A 61 0.77 -6.47 16.91
CA LYS A 61 0.54 -7.91 17.13
C LYS A 61 1.85 -8.68 17.30
#